data_AF-A0A522YNT4-F1
#
_entry.id   AF-A0A522YNT4-F1
#
_cell.length_a   1.000
_cell.length_b   1.000
_cell.length_c   1.000
_cell.angle_alpha   90.00
_cell.angle_beta   90.00
_cell.angle_gamma   90.00
#
_symmetry.space_group_name_H-M   'P 1'
#
loop_
_entity.id
_entity.type
_entity.pdbx_description
1 polymer ?
#
loop_
_entity_poly.entity_id
_entity_poly.type
_entity_poly.pdbx_seq_one_letter_code
_entity_poly.pdbx_strand_id
1 'polypeptide(L)'
;MKFWWARRAVQLGVLGAILMAPVVARYEHYMSARSYEKMEKAYEGRAVGALLKGAEAVLGAGLRWEEGGVEGRRPRKRLIARARHLYGSAWSARVFGLSLTDLLAGFESAASSRGLRAALVTGLAVPLLATLVLGRVYCAWVCPMGLLSALARQLRRVLAFLELKPLSVELARADKYAVLAVGLAAALLTGLPLLHHLYPPALVGRESHALFQAWFDHAEGDMFAVPWQALGAGTLFLALLVLLEAAVAPGFWCRALCPGGALYSLLGRWRLVRVTRVKAACIDCVLCDKACPMGLKPMTDQTGMECDNCLACLDACPTDALKVRVLVKAAAPVLLLALLAGPAAAHHILGIPHYAYDKEWPQAPVLKLVEKVGEWEVQLTGYPGRPKPGVRADVTVYAWEPASGRVYDGAMRLEAAEVSALSGPRTFFGPEESRRNGTLHKFTVTYPDDGNYELTLYLTAGGVPSTLRFALVVGDPPSPWTGLGLGAGGFGLFLVVVRAVRIKRARREAHRVA
;
A
#
# COMPACT_ATOMS: atom_id res chain seq x y z
N MET A 1 6.76 -21.95 -23.11
CA MET A 1 6.18 -20.69 -22.61
C MET A 1 7.16 -20.05 -21.64
N LYS A 2 7.54 -18.78 -21.82
CA LYS A 2 8.40 -18.06 -20.86
C LYS A 2 7.54 -17.56 -19.70
N PHE A 3 7.79 -18.06 -18.49
CA PHE A 3 7.08 -17.69 -17.26
C PHE A 3 7.25 -16.21 -16.91
N TRP A 4 8.32 -15.58 -17.39
CA TRP A 4 8.56 -14.15 -17.26
C TRP A 4 7.37 -13.29 -17.69
N TRP A 5 6.70 -13.60 -18.80
CA TRP A 5 5.60 -12.75 -19.28
C TRP A 5 4.37 -12.88 -18.38
N ALA A 6 4.03 -14.11 -17.96
CA ALA A 6 2.98 -14.35 -16.99
C ALA A 6 3.25 -13.62 -15.67
N ARG A 7 4.48 -13.71 -15.15
CA ARG A 7 4.89 -13.00 -13.92
C ARG A 7 4.77 -11.49 -14.08
N ARG A 8 5.18 -10.93 -15.21
CA ARG A 8 5.07 -9.49 -15.48
C ARG A 8 3.62 -9.04 -15.60
N ALA A 9 2.76 -9.80 -16.26
CA ALA A 9 1.34 -9.51 -16.35
C ALA A 9 0.69 -9.46 -14.96
N VAL A 10 0.98 -10.44 -14.09
CA VAL A 10 0.48 -10.44 -12.71
C VAL A 10 1.00 -9.25 -11.91
N GLN A 11 2.29 -8.95 -11.98
CA GLN A 11 2.88 -7.80 -11.28
C GLN A 11 2.27 -6.47 -11.72
N LEU A 12 2.04 -6.28 -13.03
CA LEU A 12 1.39 -5.08 -13.57
C LEU A 12 -0.08 -5.01 -13.15
N GLY A 13 -0.79 -6.14 -13.14
CA GLY A 13 -2.16 -6.21 -12.64
C GLY A 13 -2.27 -5.84 -11.16
N VAL A 14 -1.35 -6.35 -10.31
CA VAL A 14 -1.30 -6.01 -8.89
C VAL A 14 -0.98 -4.54 -8.69
N LEU A 15 0.00 -4.00 -9.42
CA LEU A 15 0.32 -2.57 -9.36
C LEU A 15 -0.89 -1.72 -9.78
N GLY A 16 -1.56 -2.10 -10.87
CA GLY A 16 -2.80 -1.46 -11.31
C GLY A 16 -3.87 -1.49 -10.22
N ALA A 17 -4.05 -2.62 -9.54
CA ALA A 17 -5.01 -2.74 -8.43
C ALA A 17 -4.63 -1.84 -7.24
N ILE A 18 -3.35 -1.77 -6.87
CA ILE A 18 -2.86 -0.89 -5.79
C ILE A 18 -3.12 0.58 -6.11
N LEU A 19 -2.89 1.00 -7.36
CA LEU A 19 -3.10 2.38 -7.79
C LEU A 19 -4.58 2.71 -8.00
N MET A 20 -5.40 1.74 -8.40
CA MET A 20 -6.84 1.94 -8.60
C MET A 20 -7.65 1.85 -7.31
N ALA A 21 -7.17 1.16 -6.28
CA ALA A 21 -7.89 1.03 -5.01
C ALA A 21 -8.25 2.39 -4.37
N PRO A 22 -7.33 3.38 -4.28
CA PRO A 22 -7.68 4.73 -3.82
C PRO A 22 -8.75 5.41 -4.67
N VAL A 23 -8.71 5.23 -6.00
CA VAL A 23 -9.70 5.80 -6.93
C VAL A 23 -11.08 5.19 -6.70
N VAL A 24 -11.15 3.86 -6.59
CA VAL A 24 -12.39 3.13 -6.32
C VAL A 24 -12.95 3.47 -4.93
N ALA A 25 -12.09 3.62 -3.92
CA ALA A 25 -12.48 4.06 -2.59
C ALA A 25 -13.06 5.48 -2.62
N ARG A 26 -12.46 6.41 -3.37
CA ARG A 26 -12.96 7.78 -3.52
C ARG A 26 -14.27 7.83 -4.30
N TYR A 27 -14.39 7.02 -5.35
CA TYR A 27 -15.63 6.84 -6.10
C TYR A 27 -16.76 6.33 -5.17
N GLU A 28 -16.50 5.26 -4.40
CA GLU A 28 -17.44 4.73 -3.41
C GLU A 28 -17.85 5.80 -2.41
N HIS A 29 -16.87 6.56 -1.90
CA HIS A 29 -17.12 7.64 -0.95
C HIS A 29 -18.06 8.71 -1.53
N TYR A 30 -17.78 9.22 -2.73
CA TYR A 30 -18.63 10.23 -3.37
C TYR A 30 -20.02 9.71 -3.73
N MET A 31 -20.11 8.45 -4.14
CA MET A 31 -21.38 7.79 -4.39
C MET A 31 -22.16 7.66 -3.08
N SER A 32 -21.56 7.17 -2.00
CA SER A 32 -22.13 7.04 -0.66
C SER A 32 -22.53 8.39 -0.05
N ALA A 33 -21.78 9.45 -0.35
CA ALA A 33 -22.07 10.82 0.07
C ALA A 33 -23.09 11.56 -0.82
N ARG A 34 -23.56 10.97 -1.94
CA ARG A 34 -24.41 11.63 -2.96
C ARG A 34 -23.78 12.89 -3.57
N SER A 35 -22.47 13.03 -3.49
CA SER A 35 -21.73 14.17 -4.03
C SER A 35 -21.08 13.88 -5.38
N TYR A 36 -21.20 12.66 -5.90
CA TYR A 36 -20.52 12.22 -7.13
C TYR A 36 -20.78 13.15 -8.33
N GLU A 37 -22.04 13.50 -8.63
CA GLU A 37 -22.38 14.39 -9.76
C GLU A 37 -21.74 15.78 -9.62
N LYS A 38 -21.73 16.32 -8.39
CA LYS A 38 -21.08 17.60 -8.10
C LYS A 38 -19.58 17.51 -8.32
N MET A 39 -18.94 16.44 -7.88
CA MET A 39 -17.49 16.22 -8.05
C MET A 39 -17.12 15.93 -9.50
N GLU A 40 -17.92 15.13 -10.20
CA GLU A 40 -17.76 14.85 -11.63
C GLU A 40 -17.77 16.15 -12.45
N LYS A 41 -18.72 17.04 -12.18
CA LYS A 41 -18.78 18.37 -12.80
C LYS A 41 -17.62 19.26 -12.39
N ALA A 42 -17.25 19.25 -11.11
CA ALA A 42 -16.12 20.05 -10.61
C ALA A 42 -14.76 19.62 -11.22
N TYR A 43 -14.64 18.35 -11.61
CA TYR A 43 -13.43 17.78 -12.22
C TYR A 43 -13.54 17.60 -13.73
N GLU A 44 -14.53 18.23 -14.38
CA GLU A 44 -14.70 18.14 -15.82
C GLU A 44 -13.46 18.67 -16.56
N GLY A 45 -13.01 17.94 -17.58
CA GLY A 45 -11.77 18.23 -18.31
C GLY A 45 -10.47 17.91 -17.55
N ARG A 46 -10.55 17.43 -16.30
CA ARG A 46 -9.37 17.08 -15.49
C ARG A 46 -9.17 15.57 -15.42
N ALA A 47 -7.93 15.14 -15.23
CA ALA A 47 -7.59 13.72 -15.16
C ALA A 47 -8.24 12.99 -13.99
N VAL A 48 -8.41 13.66 -12.84
CA VAL A 48 -9.11 13.11 -11.67
C VAL A 48 -10.57 12.77 -12.03
N GLY A 49 -11.23 13.64 -12.82
CA GLY A 49 -12.56 13.37 -13.37
C GLY A 49 -12.55 12.20 -14.36
N ALA A 50 -11.53 12.08 -15.21
CA ALA A 50 -11.37 10.95 -16.11
C ALA A 50 -11.18 9.61 -15.36
N LEU A 51 -10.42 9.62 -14.26
CA LEU A 51 -10.24 8.45 -13.39
C LEU A 51 -11.55 8.02 -12.72
N LEU A 52 -12.35 8.97 -12.22
CA LEU A 52 -13.66 8.70 -11.65
C LEU A 52 -14.64 8.13 -12.68
N LYS A 53 -14.71 8.73 -13.87
CA LYS A 53 -15.53 8.23 -14.99
C LYS A 53 -15.08 6.84 -15.44
N GLY A 54 -13.76 6.60 -15.51
CA GLY A 54 -13.20 5.29 -15.81
C GLY A 54 -13.60 4.25 -14.76
N ALA A 55 -13.53 4.60 -13.47
CA ALA A 55 -13.99 3.73 -12.39
C ALA A 55 -15.50 3.44 -12.50
N GLU A 56 -16.33 4.45 -12.77
CA GLU A 56 -17.78 4.28 -13.02
C GLU A 56 -18.06 3.37 -14.20
N ALA A 57 -17.35 3.53 -15.32
CA ALA A 57 -17.53 2.71 -16.51
C ALA A 57 -17.21 1.23 -16.23
N VAL A 58 -16.10 0.97 -15.52
CA VAL A 58 -15.70 -0.40 -15.14
C VAL A 58 -16.68 -1.00 -14.14
N LEU A 59 -17.05 -0.26 -13.09
CA LEU A 59 -18.00 -0.74 -12.07
C LEU A 59 -19.42 -0.87 -12.64
N GLY A 60 -19.78 -0.04 -13.61
CA GLY A 60 -21.06 -0.02 -14.31
C GLY A 60 -21.18 -1.05 -15.43
N ALA A 61 -20.07 -1.68 -15.85
CA ALA A 61 -20.06 -2.61 -16.97
C ALA A 61 -21.06 -3.77 -16.77
N GLY A 62 -22.01 -3.90 -17.70
CA GLY A 62 -23.07 -4.92 -17.63
C GLY A 62 -24.18 -4.64 -16.60
N LEU A 63 -24.23 -3.45 -16.00
CA LEU A 63 -25.40 -3.00 -15.23
C LEU A 63 -26.38 -2.25 -16.12
N ARG A 64 -27.68 -2.48 -15.91
CA ARG A 64 -28.72 -1.59 -16.42
C ARG A 64 -28.70 -0.29 -15.63
N TRP A 65 -28.73 0.84 -16.35
CA TRP A 65 -28.80 2.18 -15.77
C TRP A 65 -30.24 2.49 -15.35
N GLU A 66 -30.67 1.84 -14.27
CA GLU A 66 -32.00 2.01 -13.71
C GLU A 66 -31.93 1.89 -12.18
N GLU A 67 -32.57 2.82 -11.45
CA GLU A 67 -32.72 2.71 -10.00
C GLU A 67 -34.08 3.22 -9.53
N GLY A 68 -34.81 2.37 -8.80
CA GLY A 68 -36.15 2.70 -8.30
C GLY A 68 -37.19 2.86 -9.42
N GLY A 69 -37.06 2.10 -10.51
CA GLY A 69 -38.00 2.11 -11.64
C GLY A 69 -37.83 3.27 -12.62
N VAL A 70 -36.76 4.07 -12.50
CA VAL A 70 -36.47 5.19 -13.41
C VAL A 70 -35.32 4.80 -14.32
N GLU A 71 -35.61 4.68 -15.62
CA GLU A 71 -34.64 4.41 -16.67
C GLU A 71 -33.69 5.60 -16.87
N GLY A 72 -32.42 5.33 -17.15
CA GLY A 72 -31.35 6.32 -17.25
C GLY A 72 -30.74 6.75 -15.91
N ARG A 73 -31.32 6.34 -14.77
CA ARG A 73 -30.78 6.66 -13.45
C ARG A 73 -29.62 5.74 -13.08
N ARG A 74 -28.54 6.31 -12.54
CA ARG A 74 -27.40 5.55 -11.98
C ARG A 74 -27.87 4.50 -10.97
N PRO A 75 -27.49 3.21 -11.12
CA PRO A 75 -27.83 2.15 -10.17
C PRO A 75 -26.91 2.22 -8.94
N ARG A 76 -27.07 3.28 -8.14
CA ARG A 76 -26.15 3.67 -7.06
C ARG A 76 -25.86 2.54 -6.08
N LYS A 77 -26.89 1.84 -5.61
CA LYS A 77 -26.71 0.72 -4.68
C LYS A 77 -25.84 -0.40 -5.27
N ARG A 78 -26.01 -0.71 -6.56
CA ARG A 78 -25.23 -1.76 -7.25
C ARG A 78 -23.79 -1.31 -7.51
N LEU A 79 -23.59 -0.04 -7.86
CA LEU A 79 -22.26 0.55 -8.07
C LEU A 79 -21.45 0.58 -6.77
N ILE A 80 -22.06 1.02 -5.66
CA ILE A 80 -21.43 0.99 -4.32
C ILE A 80 -21.10 -0.45 -3.92
N ALA A 81 -22.03 -1.39 -4.11
CA ALA A 81 -21.79 -2.80 -3.80
C ALA A 81 -20.60 -3.37 -4.58
N ARG A 82 -20.48 -3.03 -5.88
CA ARG A 82 -19.33 -3.43 -6.70
C ARG A 82 -18.03 -2.77 -6.26
N ALA A 83 -18.04 -1.48 -5.93
CA ALA A 83 -16.85 -0.78 -5.43
C ALA A 83 -16.32 -1.43 -4.13
N ARG A 84 -17.22 -1.89 -3.25
CA ARG A 84 -16.87 -2.57 -2.00
C ARG A 84 -16.28 -3.98 -2.19
N HIS A 85 -16.35 -4.57 -3.38
CA HIS A 85 -15.68 -5.84 -3.67
C HIS A 85 -14.16 -5.70 -3.81
N LEU A 86 -13.65 -4.49 -4.02
CA LEU A 86 -12.22 -4.19 -4.08
C LEU A 86 -11.92 -3.00 -3.17
N TYR A 87 -11.53 -3.30 -1.94
CA TYR A 87 -11.24 -2.29 -0.92
C TYR A 87 -9.93 -2.62 -0.19
N GLY A 88 -9.10 -1.61 0.10
CA GLY A 88 -7.86 -1.76 0.87
C GLY A 88 -6.59 -1.50 0.06
N SER A 89 -5.47 -2.10 0.46
CA SER A 89 -4.12 -1.84 -0.06
C SER A 89 -3.33 -3.14 -0.31
N ALA A 90 -2.08 -3.00 -0.78
CA ALA A 90 -1.14 -4.14 -0.96
C ALA A 90 -0.84 -4.92 0.34
N TRP A 91 -1.18 -4.34 1.49
CA TRP A 91 -0.92 -4.85 2.84
C TRP A 91 -2.14 -5.56 3.44
N SER A 92 -3.33 -5.07 3.13
CA SER A 92 -4.61 -5.68 3.53
C SER A 92 -5.70 -5.26 2.57
N ALA A 93 -6.40 -6.23 1.96
CA ALA A 93 -7.46 -5.97 1.01
C ALA A 93 -8.65 -6.90 1.23
N ARG A 94 -9.84 -6.41 0.93
CA ARG A 94 -11.03 -7.24 0.75
C ARG A 94 -11.28 -7.39 -0.74
N VAL A 95 -11.24 -8.63 -1.21
CA VAL A 95 -11.40 -8.99 -2.62
C VAL A 95 -12.57 -9.98 -2.72
N PHE A 96 -13.65 -9.58 -3.37
CA PHE A 96 -14.89 -10.37 -3.50
C PHE A 96 -15.44 -10.89 -2.16
N GLY A 97 -15.35 -10.09 -1.11
CA GLY A 97 -15.82 -10.45 0.24
C GLY A 97 -14.81 -11.23 1.08
N LEU A 98 -13.73 -11.76 0.49
CA LEU A 98 -12.63 -12.38 1.21
C LEU A 98 -11.69 -11.29 1.74
N SER A 99 -11.55 -11.21 3.05
CA SER A 99 -10.50 -10.40 3.68
C SER A 99 -9.16 -11.11 3.50
N LEU A 100 -8.16 -10.41 2.98
CA LEU A 100 -6.80 -10.89 2.79
C LEU A 100 -5.87 -9.91 3.52
N THR A 101 -4.99 -10.45 4.36
CA THR A 101 -4.02 -9.66 5.11
C THR A 101 -2.64 -10.24 4.90
N ASP A 102 -1.66 -9.39 4.58
CA ASP A 102 -0.26 -9.81 4.47
C ASP A 102 0.19 -10.54 5.75
N LEU A 103 1.03 -11.56 5.61
CA LEU A 103 1.45 -12.36 6.75
C LEU A 103 2.24 -11.53 7.77
N LEU A 104 3.10 -10.61 7.32
CA LEU A 104 3.84 -9.76 8.25
C LEU A 104 2.89 -8.83 8.99
N ALA A 105 1.94 -8.22 8.26
CA ALA A 105 0.91 -7.35 8.82
C ALA A 105 0.12 -8.04 9.94
N GLY A 106 -0.33 -9.27 9.70
CA GLY A 106 -1.14 -9.96 10.67
C GLY A 106 -0.36 -10.48 11.87
N PHE A 107 0.86 -10.98 11.67
CA PHE A 107 1.72 -11.39 12.79
C PHE A 107 2.14 -10.20 13.65
N GLU A 108 2.47 -9.07 13.02
CA GLU A 108 2.77 -7.82 13.72
C GLU A 108 1.55 -7.29 14.49
N SER A 109 0.36 -7.30 13.87
CA SER A 109 -0.88 -6.88 14.52
C SER A 109 -1.24 -7.77 15.70
N ALA A 110 -1.01 -9.08 15.60
CA ALA A 110 -1.20 -10.01 16.70
C ALA A 110 -0.21 -9.73 17.85
N ALA A 111 1.05 -9.44 17.53
CA ALA A 111 2.07 -9.10 18.51
C ALA A 111 1.75 -7.77 19.21
N SER A 112 1.48 -6.70 18.47
CA SER A 112 1.21 -5.37 19.03
C SER A 112 -0.06 -5.32 19.85
N SER A 113 -1.11 -6.04 19.43
CA SER A 113 -2.37 -6.12 20.17
C SER A 113 -2.39 -7.17 21.29
N ARG A 114 -1.33 -7.99 21.42
CA ARG A 114 -1.21 -9.09 22.39
C ARG A 114 -2.38 -10.08 22.32
N GLY A 115 -2.94 -10.28 21.13
CA GLY A 115 -4.12 -11.11 20.94
C GLY A 115 -4.41 -11.49 19.49
N LEU A 116 -5.12 -12.59 19.30
CA LEU A 116 -5.58 -13.07 17.99
C LEU A 116 -7.08 -12.85 17.86
N ARG A 117 -7.47 -11.96 16.93
CA ARG A 117 -8.88 -11.68 16.63
C ARG A 117 -9.38 -12.59 15.51
N ALA A 118 -10.63 -13.01 15.55
CA ALA A 118 -11.23 -13.87 14.52
C ALA A 118 -11.10 -13.28 13.10
N ALA A 119 -11.31 -11.97 12.96
CA ALA A 119 -11.14 -11.27 11.68
C ALA A 119 -9.70 -11.33 11.13
N LEU A 120 -8.70 -11.40 12.03
CA LEU A 120 -7.30 -11.53 11.65
C LEU A 120 -6.98 -12.95 11.18
N VAL A 121 -7.56 -13.95 11.84
CA VAL A 121 -7.40 -15.37 11.48
C VAL A 121 -7.98 -15.62 10.08
N THR A 122 -9.18 -15.12 9.80
CA THR A 122 -9.81 -15.26 8.47
C THR A 122 -9.03 -14.49 7.40
N GLY A 123 -8.51 -13.30 7.74
CA GLY A 123 -7.63 -12.51 6.87
C GLY A 123 -6.32 -13.20 6.49
N LEU A 124 -5.74 -13.95 7.42
CA LEU A 124 -4.46 -14.64 7.26
C LEU A 124 -4.58 -16.02 6.62
N ALA A 125 -5.74 -16.66 6.66
CA ALA A 125 -5.93 -18.04 6.23
C ALA A 125 -5.45 -18.28 4.79
N VAL A 126 -5.95 -17.48 3.83
CA VAL A 126 -5.61 -17.66 2.41
C VAL A 126 -4.12 -17.38 2.12
N PRO A 127 -3.52 -16.24 2.53
CA PRO A 127 -2.09 -15.99 2.33
C PRO A 127 -1.19 -17.01 3.03
N LEU A 128 -1.59 -17.51 4.20
CA LEU A 128 -0.85 -18.52 4.95
C LEU A 128 -0.85 -19.86 4.20
N LEU A 129 -2.04 -20.33 3.78
CA LEU A 129 -2.18 -21.54 2.98
C LEU A 129 -1.40 -21.44 1.68
N ALA A 130 -1.52 -20.31 0.96
CA ALA A 130 -0.76 -20.07 -0.25
C ALA A 130 0.76 -20.16 0.01
N THR A 131 1.24 -19.62 1.14
CA THR A 131 2.66 -19.67 1.52
C THR A 131 3.11 -21.08 1.91
N LEU A 132 2.27 -21.85 2.62
CA LEU A 132 2.54 -23.23 2.97
C LEU A 132 2.57 -24.16 1.75
N VAL A 133 1.86 -23.84 0.67
CA VAL A 133 1.85 -24.63 -0.56
C VAL A 133 2.94 -24.17 -1.53
N LEU A 134 3.00 -22.87 -1.79
CA LEU A 134 3.79 -22.25 -2.85
C LEU A 134 5.08 -21.59 -2.34
N GLY A 135 5.35 -21.61 -1.04
CA GLY A 135 6.50 -20.95 -0.46
C GLY A 135 6.38 -19.43 -0.53
N ARG A 136 7.50 -18.73 -0.80
CA ARG A 136 7.54 -17.26 -0.84
C ARG A 136 7.01 -16.67 -2.15
N VAL A 137 5.99 -17.29 -2.75
CA VAL A 137 5.45 -16.90 -4.06
C VAL A 137 4.95 -15.45 -4.07
N TYR A 138 4.41 -14.97 -2.94
CA TYR A 138 3.99 -13.57 -2.79
C TYR A 138 5.12 -12.59 -3.13
N CYS A 139 6.35 -12.87 -2.69
CA CYS A 139 7.51 -12.00 -2.91
C CYS A 139 7.84 -11.79 -4.40
N ALA A 140 7.60 -12.80 -5.24
CA ALA A 140 7.92 -12.74 -6.67
C ALA A 140 6.75 -12.27 -7.54
N TRP A 141 5.51 -12.55 -7.14
CA TRP A 141 4.34 -12.36 -8.00
C TRP A 141 3.47 -11.17 -7.60
N VAL A 142 3.39 -10.84 -6.31
CA VAL A 142 2.47 -9.83 -5.78
C VAL A 142 3.22 -8.62 -5.21
N CYS A 143 4.32 -8.86 -4.51
CA CYS A 143 5.09 -7.80 -3.86
C CYS A 143 5.62 -6.75 -4.86
N PRO A 144 5.40 -5.43 -4.64
CA PRO A 144 5.89 -4.36 -5.50
C PRO A 144 7.42 -4.25 -5.55
N MET A 145 8.15 -4.95 -4.67
CA MET A 145 9.61 -4.92 -4.65
C MET A 145 10.23 -5.40 -5.97
N GLY A 146 9.57 -6.29 -6.71
CA GLY A 146 10.04 -6.72 -8.03
C GLY A 146 10.16 -5.57 -9.04
N LEU A 147 9.29 -4.56 -8.93
CA LEU A 147 9.37 -3.32 -9.69
C LEU A 147 10.51 -2.43 -9.17
N LEU A 148 10.58 -2.20 -7.85
CA LEU A 148 11.64 -1.39 -7.22
C LEU A 148 13.04 -1.91 -7.57
N SER A 149 13.26 -3.23 -7.49
CA SER A 149 14.52 -3.85 -7.91
C SER A 149 14.76 -3.75 -9.43
N ALA A 150 13.71 -3.62 -10.25
CA ALA A 150 13.86 -3.34 -11.68
C ALA A 150 14.30 -1.90 -11.94
N LEU A 151 13.73 -0.93 -11.22
CA LEU A 151 14.19 0.45 -11.24
C LEU A 151 15.65 0.53 -10.76
N ALA A 152 16.00 -0.15 -9.67
CA ALA A 152 17.36 -0.21 -9.15
C ALA A 152 18.35 -0.80 -10.18
N ARG A 153 17.95 -1.84 -10.93
CA ARG A 153 18.75 -2.37 -12.06
C ARG A 153 18.96 -1.33 -13.15
N GLN A 154 17.92 -0.59 -13.51
CA GLN A 154 18.03 0.48 -14.51
C GLN A 154 18.97 1.58 -14.04
N LEU A 155 18.80 2.04 -12.81
CA LEU A 155 19.66 3.04 -12.20
C LEU A 155 21.10 2.56 -12.11
N ARG A 156 21.34 1.29 -11.75
CA ARG A 156 22.68 0.71 -11.72
C ARG A 156 23.36 0.71 -13.10
N ARG A 157 22.62 0.55 -14.20
CA ARG A 157 23.18 0.71 -15.56
C ARG A 157 23.67 2.14 -15.80
N VAL A 158 22.94 3.13 -15.30
CA VAL A 158 23.34 4.54 -15.35
C VAL A 158 24.55 4.80 -14.46
N LEU A 159 24.58 4.28 -13.23
CA LEU A 159 25.74 4.40 -12.33
C LEU A 159 27.00 3.75 -12.91
N ALA A 160 26.86 2.59 -13.56
CA ALA A 160 27.96 1.91 -14.24
C ALA A 160 28.48 2.72 -15.44
N PHE A 161 27.57 3.34 -16.21
CA PHE A 161 27.94 4.28 -17.28
C PHE A 161 28.73 5.48 -16.75
N LEU A 162 28.43 5.94 -15.53
CA LEU A 162 29.18 6.98 -14.81
C LEU A 162 30.47 6.47 -14.14
N GLU A 163 30.88 5.22 -14.36
CA GLU A 163 32.06 4.59 -13.75
C GLU A 163 32.05 4.58 -12.20
N LEU A 164 30.86 4.58 -11.60
CA LEU A 164 30.68 4.40 -10.17
C LEU A 164 30.63 2.90 -9.87
N LYS A 165 31.58 2.45 -9.04
CA LYS A 165 31.66 1.04 -8.64
C LYS A 165 30.56 0.73 -7.62
N PRO A 166 29.94 -0.47 -7.70
CA PRO A 166 29.04 -0.94 -6.66
C PRO A 166 29.75 -1.04 -5.31
N LEU A 167 29.03 -0.77 -4.23
CA LEU A 167 29.47 -0.98 -2.86
C LEU A 167 29.49 -2.49 -2.56
N SER A 168 30.61 -2.98 -2.04
CA SER A 168 30.73 -4.34 -1.51
C SER A 168 30.26 -4.37 -0.07
N VAL A 169 28.96 -4.61 0.12
CA VAL A 169 28.36 -4.83 1.44
C VAL A 169 28.01 -6.30 1.57
N GLU A 170 28.62 -6.98 2.53
CA GLU A 170 28.31 -8.37 2.84
C GLU A 170 27.43 -8.43 4.10
N LEU A 171 26.16 -8.77 3.91
CA LEU A 171 25.26 -9.13 4.99
C LEU A 171 24.88 -10.60 4.86
N ALA A 172 24.74 -11.27 5.99
CA ALA A 172 24.30 -12.65 6.00
C ALA A 172 22.80 -12.71 5.68
N ARG A 173 22.38 -13.78 4.99
CA ARG A 173 20.95 -14.08 4.82
C ARG A 173 20.22 -14.31 6.14
N ALA A 174 20.98 -14.55 7.21
CA ALA A 174 20.46 -14.74 8.55
C ALA A 174 19.95 -13.41 9.17
N ASP A 175 20.48 -12.27 8.74
CA ASP A 175 20.25 -10.97 9.41
C ASP A 175 18.79 -10.53 9.36
N LYS A 176 18.07 -10.81 8.26
CA LYS A 176 16.63 -10.55 8.15
C LYS A 176 15.79 -11.28 9.21
N TYR A 177 16.25 -12.43 9.73
CA TYR A 177 15.55 -13.14 10.80
C TYR A 177 15.76 -12.44 12.13
N ALA A 178 16.93 -11.83 12.36
CA ALA A 178 17.15 -10.95 13.49
C ALA A 178 16.26 -9.70 13.40
N VAL A 179 16.17 -9.06 12.22
CA VAL A 179 15.27 -7.91 11.98
C VAL A 179 13.81 -8.28 12.29
N LEU A 180 13.34 -9.44 11.82
CA LEU A 180 12.00 -9.93 12.12
C LEU A 180 11.79 -10.17 13.62
N ALA A 181 12.72 -10.88 14.28
CA ALA A 181 12.60 -11.23 15.69
C ALA A 181 12.60 -9.99 16.58
N VAL A 182 13.54 -9.07 16.36
CA VAL A 182 13.64 -7.80 17.09
C VAL A 182 12.41 -6.93 16.83
N GLY A 183 11.94 -6.84 15.57
CA GLY A 183 10.76 -6.04 15.25
C GLY A 183 9.47 -6.58 15.85
N LEU A 184 9.26 -7.90 15.84
CA LEU A 184 8.09 -8.51 16.50
C LEU A 184 8.17 -8.37 18.03
N ALA A 185 9.36 -8.53 18.63
CA ALA A 185 9.57 -8.31 20.06
C ALA A 185 9.31 -6.86 20.44
N ALA A 186 9.82 -5.89 19.67
CA ALA A 186 9.57 -4.48 19.87
C ALA A 186 8.08 -4.15 19.72
N ALA A 187 7.38 -4.73 18.75
CA ALA A 187 5.93 -4.56 18.61
C ALA A 187 5.16 -5.12 19.81
N LEU A 188 5.54 -6.30 20.30
CA LEU A 188 4.94 -6.93 21.49
C LEU A 188 5.16 -6.11 22.77
N LEU A 189 6.38 -5.59 22.96
CA LEU A 189 6.76 -4.82 24.15
C LEU A 189 6.12 -3.43 24.16
N THR A 190 6.19 -2.71 23.04
CA THR A 190 5.69 -1.33 22.93
C THR A 190 4.20 -1.24 22.66
N GLY A 191 3.59 -2.29 22.08
CA GLY A 191 2.22 -2.25 21.56
C GLY A 191 2.07 -1.47 20.24
N LEU A 192 3.18 -1.07 19.61
CA LEU A 192 3.18 -0.32 18.36
C LEU A 192 3.54 -1.22 17.17
N PRO A 193 2.83 -1.13 16.03
CA PRO A 193 3.26 -1.80 14.81
C PRO A 193 4.46 -1.03 14.21
N LEU A 194 5.68 -1.56 14.30
CA LEU A 194 6.91 -0.92 13.81
C LEU A 194 7.44 -1.46 12.46
N LEU A 195 7.22 -2.74 12.16
CA LEU A 195 7.72 -3.43 10.96
C LEU A 195 7.09 -2.91 9.67
N HIS A 196 5.86 -2.39 9.71
CA HIS A 196 5.22 -1.79 8.55
C HIS A 196 6.00 -0.57 7.98
N HIS A 197 6.81 0.11 8.80
CA HIS A 197 7.69 1.19 8.34
C HIS A 197 8.93 0.70 7.56
N LEU A 198 9.27 -0.58 7.70
CA LEU A 198 10.45 -1.20 7.08
C LEU A 198 10.05 -2.13 5.91
N TYR A 199 8.76 -2.31 5.67
CA TYR A 199 8.26 -3.30 4.72
C TYR A 199 7.72 -2.64 3.43
N PRO A 200 8.37 -2.83 2.27
CA PRO A 200 8.01 -2.10 1.05
C PRO A 200 6.55 -2.23 0.59
N PRO A 201 5.88 -3.40 0.65
CA PRO A 201 4.46 -3.50 0.31
C PRO A 201 3.55 -2.61 1.17
N ALA A 202 3.81 -2.51 2.48
CA ALA A 202 3.07 -1.62 3.37
C ALA A 202 3.26 -0.16 2.98
N LEU A 203 4.51 0.25 2.78
CA LEU A 203 4.86 1.60 2.38
C LEU A 203 4.26 1.97 1.03
N VAL A 204 4.43 1.14 0.00
CA VAL A 204 3.88 1.41 -1.33
C VAL A 204 2.36 1.59 -1.26
N GLY A 205 1.65 0.76 -0.50
CA GLY A 205 0.20 0.88 -0.33
C GLY A 205 -0.22 2.14 0.42
N ARG A 206 0.51 2.54 1.47
CA ARG A 206 0.22 3.76 2.24
C ARG A 206 0.52 5.02 1.44
N GLU A 207 1.71 5.10 0.86
CA GLU A 207 2.14 6.27 0.09
C GLU A 207 1.32 6.42 -1.19
N SER A 208 0.85 5.32 -1.81
CA SER A 208 -0.09 5.42 -2.94
C SER A 208 -1.43 6.01 -2.51
N HIS A 209 -1.98 5.62 -1.35
CA HIS A 209 -3.22 6.23 -0.84
C HIS A 209 -3.04 7.72 -0.53
N ALA A 210 -1.95 8.09 0.16
CA ALA A 210 -1.65 9.48 0.48
C ALA A 210 -1.50 10.35 -0.78
N LEU A 211 -0.76 9.85 -1.78
CA LEU A 211 -0.57 10.52 -3.07
C LEU A 211 -1.89 10.76 -3.79
N PHE A 212 -2.73 9.72 -3.91
CA PHE A 212 -4.02 9.84 -4.58
C PHE A 212 -4.97 10.76 -3.81
N GLN A 213 -5.01 10.66 -2.48
CA GLN A 213 -5.82 11.55 -1.65
C GLN A 213 -5.48 13.01 -1.92
N ALA A 214 -4.20 13.37 -1.83
CA ALA A 214 -3.78 14.73 -2.10
C ALA A 214 -4.07 15.16 -3.54
N TRP A 215 -3.99 14.25 -4.51
CA TRP A 215 -4.33 14.57 -5.89
C TRP A 215 -5.83 14.87 -6.08
N PHE A 216 -6.71 14.15 -5.39
CA PHE A 216 -8.14 14.47 -5.33
C PHE A 216 -8.42 15.79 -4.57
N ASP A 217 -7.69 16.03 -3.49
CA ASP A 217 -7.90 17.21 -2.64
C ASP A 217 -7.34 18.50 -3.29
N HIS A 218 -6.29 18.39 -4.13
CA HIS A 218 -5.69 19.48 -4.92
C HIS A 218 -6.07 19.43 -6.41
N ALA A 219 -7.20 18.82 -6.76
CA ALA A 219 -7.64 18.60 -8.14
C ALA A 219 -7.87 19.88 -8.98
N GLU A 220 -7.53 21.07 -8.49
CA GLU A 220 -7.39 22.31 -9.27
C GLU A 220 -6.09 22.37 -10.08
N GLY A 221 -5.09 21.54 -9.76
CA GLY A 221 -3.87 21.36 -10.56
C GLY A 221 -3.96 20.23 -11.61
N ASP A 222 -3.07 20.26 -12.59
CA ASP A 222 -2.93 19.22 -13.61
C ASP A 222 -2.54 17.85 -13.00
N MET A 223 -2.83 16.74 -13.71
CA MET A 223 -2.49 15.36 -13.30
C MET A 223 -1.05 15.16 -12.81
N PHE A 224 -0.13 15.95 -13.38
CA PHE A 224 1.30 15.85 -13.12
C PHE A 224 1.80 16.91 -12.13
N ALA A 225 0.92 17.78 -11.64
CA ALA A 225 1.17 18.59 -10.45
C ALA A 225 1.05 17.66 -9.24
N VAL A 226 2.03 16.78 -9.08
CA VAL A 226 2.11 15.92 -7.91
C VAL A 226 2.14 16.84 -6.69
N PRO A 227 1.19 16.69 -5.75
CA PRO A 227 1.24 17.41 -4.50
C PRO A 227 2.40 16.82 -3.72
N TRP A 228 3.60 17.36 -3.91
CA TRP A 228 4.82 16.87 -3.27
C TRP A 228 4.70 16.88 -1.73
N GLN A 229 3.79 17.70 -1.22
CA GLN A 229 3.32 17.76 0.17
C GLN A 229 2.78 16.41 0.67
N ALA A 230 2.28 15.55 -0.22
CA ALA A 230 1.68 14.25 0.10
C ALA A 230 2.69 13.10 0.25
N LEU A 231 3.95 13.33 -0.11
CA LEU A 231 5.01 12.32 -0.07
C LEU A 231 5.69 12.33 1.31
N GLY A 232 5.38 11.34 2.14
CA GLY A 232 5.87 11.25 3.52
C GLY A 232 7.21 10.52 3.67
N ALA A 233 7.57 10.21 4.92
CA ALA A 233 8.78 9.47 5.28
C ALA A 233 8.89 8.09 4.59
N GLY A 234 7.76 7.46 4.26
CA GLY A 234 7.76 6.20 3.52
C GLY A 234 8.24 6.35 2.08
N THR A 235 7.89 7.45 1.40
CA THR A 235 8.39 7.74 0.05
C THR A 235 9.91 7.95 0.07
N LEU A 236 10.42 8.70 1.05
CA LEU A 236 11.87 8.87 1.27
C LEU A 236 12.56 7.52 1.48
N PHE A 237 12.00 6.67 2.34
CA PHE A 237 12.53 5.33 2.57
C PHE A 237 12.55 4.49 1.29
N LEU A 238 11.47 4.47 0.50
CA LEU A 238 11.39 3.73 -0.75
C LEU A 238 12.42 4.23 -1.78
N ALA A 239 12.62 5.55 -1.87
CA ALA A 239 13.65 6.15 -2.73
C ALA A 239 15.06 5.73 -2.28
N LEU A 240 15.37 5.85 -0.99
CA LEU A 240 16.64 5.41 -0.41
C LEU A 240 16.86 3.91 -0.60
N LEU A 241 15.81 3.10 -0.51
CA LEU A 241 15.87 1.66 -0.74
C LEU A 241 16.24 1.34 -2.20
N VAL A 242 15.67 2.05 -3.18
CA VAL A 242 16.04 1.89 -4.60
C VAL A 242 17.49 2.31 -4.83
N LEU A 243 17.94 3.40 -4.20
CA LEU A 243 19.34 3.85 -4.27
C LEU A 243 20.29 2.81 -3.65
N LEU A 244 19.95 2.26 -2.49
CA LEU A 244 20.71 1.21 -1.81
C LEU A 244 20.80 -0.06 -2.68
N GLU A 245 19.70 -0.51 -3.26
CA GLU A 245 19.70 -1.66 -4.16
C GLU A 245 20.56 -1.42 -5.41
N ALA A 246 20.53 -0.20 -5.97
CA ALA A 246 21.34 0.16 -7.13
C ALA A 246 22.84 0.22 -6.79
N ALA A 247 23.17 0.74 -5.60
CA ALA A 247 24.53 0.89 -5.11
C ALA A 247 25.17 -0.45 -4.70
N VAL A 248 24.42 -1.35 -4.04
CA VAL A 248 24.93 -2.65 -3.56
C VAL A 248 24.63 -3.74 -4.59
N ALA A 249 23.40 -4.24 -4.59
CA ALA A 249 22.93 -5.23 -5.55
C ALA A 249 21.40 -5.28 -5.59
N PRO A 250 20.78 -5.37 -6.79
CA PRO A 250 19.35 -5.60 -6.90
C PRO A 250 18.91 -6.86 -6.14
N GLY A 251 17.83 -6.74 -5.36
CA GLY A 251 17.33 -7.79 -4.48
C GLY A 251 18.11 -7.98 -3.17
N PHE A 252 19.12 -7.14 -2.88
CA PHE A 252 19.89 -7.20 -1.62
C PHE A 252 18.97 -7.14 -0.41
N TRP A 253 18.02 -6.20 -0.42
CA TRP A 253 17.07 -6.03 0.67
C TRP A 253 16.28 -7.30 0.97
N CYS A 254 15.73 -7.93 -0.06
CA CYS A 254 14.96 -9.18 0.06
C CYS A 254 15.78 -10.37 0.54
N ARG A 255 17.09 -10.37 0.28
CA ARG A 255 18.02 -11.44 0.69
C ARG A 255 18.49 -11.27 2.13
N ALA A 256 18.73 -10.03 2.57
CA ALA A 256 19.48 -9.77 3.81
C ALA A 256 18.69 -9.05 4.91
N LEU A 257 17.67 -8.22 4.60
CA LEU A 257 17.07 -7.32 5.60
C LEU A 257 15.54 -7.37 5.70
N CYS A 258 14.85 -7.80 4.65
CA CYS A 258 13.38 -7.72 4.58
C CYS A 258 12.69 -8.61 5.63
N PRO A 259 11.96 -8.04 6.61
CA PRO A 259 11.31 -8.82 7.67
C PRO A 259 10.18 -9.71 7.14
N GLY A 260 9.40 -9.24 6.16
CA GLY A 260 8.41 -10.09 5.51
C GLY A 260 9.08 -11.20 4.71
N GLY A 261 10.19 -10.92 4.02
CA GLY A 261 10.98 -11.94 3.34
C GLY A 261 11.53 -13.02 4.29
N ALA A 262 11.82 -12.68 5.55
CA ALA A 262 12.16 -13.63 6.59
C ALA A 262 10.93 -14.49 6.98
N LEU A 263 9.80 -13.86 7.29
CA LEU A 263 8.57 -14.54 7.72
C LEU A 263 8.05 -15.51 6.64
N TYR A 264 7.90 -15.05 5.40
CA TYR A 264 7.48 -15.90 4.28
C TYR A 264 8.46 -17.07 4.06
N SER A 265 9.76 -16.89 4.34
CA SER A 265 10.75 -17.97 4.24
C SER A 265 10.55 -19.03 5.32
N LEU A 266 10.36 -18.61 6.57
CA LEU A 266 10.10 -19.49 7.71
C LEU A 266 8.84 -20.33 7.48
N LEU A 267 7.75 -19.69 7.07
CA LEU A 267 6.47 -20.37 6.80
C LEU A 267 6.56 -21.24 5.54
N GLY A 268 7.21 -20.73 4.49
CA GLY A 268 7.38 -21.41 3.21
C GLY A 268 8.40 -22.54 3.18
N ARG A 269 9.08 -22.86 4.30
CA ARG A 269 10.07 -23.95 4.36
C ARG A 269 9.47 -25.33 4.07
N TRP A 270 8.18 -25.49 4.39
CA TRP A 270 7.41 -26.72 4.17
C TRP A 270 6.68 -26.76 2.83
N ARG A 271 6.97 -25.80 1.92
CA ARG A 271 6.29 -25.71 0.63
C ARG A 271 6.24 -27.03 -0.12
N LEU A 272 5.07 -27.32 -0.67
CA LEU A 272 4.80 -28.49 -1.49
C LEU A 272 5.33 -28.30 -2.91
N VAL A 273 5.27 -27.06 -3.43
CA VAL A 273 5.72 -26.73 -4.78
C VAL A 273 7.18 -26.30 -4.75
N ARG A 274 8.03 -27.10 -5.39
CA ARG A 274 9.49 -26.88 -5.45
C ARG A 274 10.01 -26.93 -6.87
N VAL A 275 11.04 -26.15 -7.13
CA VAL A 275 11.86 -26.28 -8.32
C VAL A 275 12.88 -27.40 -8.10
N THR A 276 12.92 -28.37 -9.01
CA THR A 276 13.82 -29.52 -8.98
C THR A 276 14.53 -29.67 -10.31
N ARG A 277 15.77 -30.15 -10.30
CA ARG A 277 16.54 -30.40 -11.51
C ARG A 277 16.47 -31.88 -11.93
N VAL A 278 16.30 -32.09 -13.23
CA VAL A 278 16.44 -33.40 -13.88
C VAL A 278 17.89 -33.53 -14.33
N LYS A 279 18.71 -34.24 -13.53
CA LYS A 279 20.16 -34.37 -13.76
C LYS A 279 20.50 -34.85 -15.17
N ALA A 280 19.75 -35.84 -15.69
CA ALA A 280 19.96 -36.41 -17.03
C ALA A 280 19.78 -35.39 -18.18
N ALA A 281 18.99 -34.33 -17.99
CA ALA A 281 18.78 -33.29 -18.99
C ALA A 281 19.68 -32.06 -18.77
N CYS A 282 20.46 -32.03 -17.69
CA CYS A 282 21.28 -30.88 -17.31
C CYS A 282 22.68 -30.97 -17.93
N ILE A 283 23.15 -29.85 -18.49
CA ILE A 283 24.49 -29.70 -19.08
C ILE A 283 25.43 -28.85 -18.21
N ASP A 284 25.11 -28.68 -16.93
CA ASP A 284 25.92 -27.96 -15.91
C ASP A 284 26.42 -26.54 -16.29
N CYS A 285 25.70 -25.84 -17.16
CA CYS A 285 26.06 -24.50 -17.68
C CYS A 285 25.93 -23.33 -16.69
N VAL A 286 25.47 -23.56 -15.45
CA VAL A 286 25.26 -22.56 -14.37
C VAL A 286 24.40 -21.32 -14.68
N LEU A 287 23.71 -21.27 -15.83
CA LEU A 287 22.85 -20.14 -16.20
C LEU A 287 21.69 -19.92 -15.22
N CYS A 288 21.15 -21.01 -14.66
CA CYS A 288 20.08 -20.95 -13.66
C CYS A 288 20.50 -20.28 -12.35
N ASP A 289 21.76 -20.44 -11.93
CA ASP A 289 22.32 -19.78 -10.73
C ASP A 289 22.44 -18.28 -10.96
N LYS A 290 22.98 -17.88 -12.12
CA LYS A 290 23.09 -16.46 -12.53
C LYS A 290 21.74 -15.77 -12.67
N ALA A 291 20.72 -16.50 -13.12
CA ALA A 291 19.37 -15.97 -13.30
C ALA A 291 18.57 -15.83 -11.99
N CYS A 292 19.01 -16.47 -10.89
CA CYS A 292 18.27 -16.44 -9.64
C CYS A 292 18.36 -15.08 -8.94
N PRO A 293 17.27 -14.31 -8.80
CA PRO A 293 17.31 -13.00 -8.14
C PRO A 293 17.66 -13.09 -6.64
N MET A 294 17.42 -14.26 -6.04
CA MET A 294 17.73 -14.56 -4.65
C MET A 294 19.18 -15.08 -4.45
N GLY A 295 19.97 -15.21 -5.53
CA GLY A 295 21.35 -15.70 -5.48
C GLY A 295 21.47 -17.14 -4.99
N LEU A 296 20.44 -17.96 -5.24
CA LEU A 296 20.44 -19.38 -4.88
C LEU A 296 21.18 -20.20 -5.93
N LYS A 297 21.48 -21.46 -5.63
CA LYS A 297 22.18 -22.36 -6.56
C LYS A 297 21.29 -23.50 -7.07
N PRO A 298 20.28 -23.24 -7.94
CA PRO A 298 19.48 -24.30 -8.58
C PRO A 298 20.30 -25.38 -9.29
N MET A 299 21.47 -25.07 -9.84
CA MET A 299 22.34 -26.04 -10.52
C MET A 299 22.75 -27.19 -9.58
N THR A 300 23.00 -26.88 -8.31
CA THR A 300 23.39 -27.87 -7.29
C THR A 300 22.23 -28.30 -6.40
N ASP A 301 20.98 -28.04 -6.82
CA ASP A 301 19.76 -28.33 -6.07
C ASP A 301 19.67 -27.59 -4.71
N GLN A 302 20.50 -26.56 -4.48
CA GLN A 302 20.56 -25.76 -3.25
C GLN A 302 19.66 -24.51 -3.34
N THR A 303 18.34 -24.73 -3.50
CA THR A 303 17.35 -23.65 -3.51
C THR A 303 16.85 -23.28 -2.10
N GLY A 304 16.75 -24.25 -1.19
CA GLY A 304 16.39 -24.02 0.22
C GLY A 304 15.02 -23.36 0.42
N MET A 305 14.79 -22.83 1.62
CA MET A 305 13.57 -22.08 1.99
C MET A 305 13.48 -20.68 1.36
N GLU A 306 14.62 -20.16 0.91
CA GLU A 306 14.75 -18.81 0.34
C GLU A 306 14.14 -18.66 -1.06
N CYS A 307 13.85 -19.78 -1.75
CA CYS A 307 13.25 -19.77 -3.07
C CYS A 307 11.85 -19.14 -3.04
N ASP A 308 11.67 -18.13 -3.89
CA ASP A 308 10.43 -17.38 -4.07
C ASP A 308 9.54 -17.90 -5.19
N ASN A 309 9.89 -19.06 -5.78
CA ASN A 309 9.18 -19.65 -6.91
C ASN A 309 8.90 -18.62 -8.02
N CYS A 310 9.86 -17.72 -8.30
CA CYS A 310 9.78 -16.74 -9.38
C CYS A 310 9.99 -17.34 -10.78
N LEU A 311 10.42 -18.61 -10.84
CA LEU A 311 10.68 -19.42 -12.04
C LEU A 311 11.71 -18.86 -13.04
N ALA A 312 12.49 -17.85 -12.65
CA ALA A 312 13.53 -17.26 -13.51
C ALA A 312 14.60 -18.28 -13.94
N CYS A 313 14.88 -19.28 -13.10
CA CYS A 313 15.81 -20.36 -13.44
C CYS A 313 15.28 -21.32 -14.50
N LEU A 314 13.95 -21.49 -14.62
CA LEU A 314 13.34 -22.28 -15.70
C LEU A 314 13.45 -21.51 -17.01
N ASP A 315 13.12 -20.21 -17.00
CA ASP A 315 13.21 -19.35 -18.19
C ASP A 315 14.64 -19.22 -18.76
N ALA A 316 15.66 -19.38 -17.92
CA ALA A 316 17.07 -19.29 -18.30
C ALA A 316 17.69 -20.64 -18.70
N CYS A 317 16.99 -21.77 -18.50
CA CYS A 317 17.55 -23.08 -18.75
C CYS A 317 17.44 -23.44 -20.24
N PRO A 318 18.55 -23.65 -20.97
CA PRO A 318 18.50 -23.94 -22.42
C PRO A 318 18.02 -25.36 -22.73
N THR A 319 18.07 -26.28 -21.76
CA THR A 319 17.70 -27.70 -21.94
C THR A 319 16.44 -28.10 -21.18
N ASP A 320 15.70 -27.12 -20.63
CA ASP A 320 14.50 -27.35 -19.82
C ASP A 320 14.69 -28.38 -18.66
N ALA A 321 15.91 -28.48 -18.13
CA ALA A 321 16.28 -29.42 -17.08
C ALA A 321 15.68 -29.06 -15.71
N LEU A 322 15.21 -27.82 -15.51
CA LEU A 322 14.57 -27.37 -14.28
C LEU A 322 13.05 -27.54 -14.42
N LYS A 323 12.42 -28.21 -13.47
CA LYS A 323 10.97 -28.48 -13.46
C LYS A 323 10.34 -28.06 -12.14
N VAL A 324 9.06 -27.71 -12.19
CA VAL A 324 8.23 -27.54 -10.99
C VAL A 324 7.67 -28.90 -10.59
N ARG A 325 7.89 -29.31 -9.34
CA ARG A 325 7.38 -30.56 -8.77
C ARG A 325 6.51 -30.27 -7.56
N VAL A 326 5.37 -30.96 -7.48
CA VAL A 326 4.48 -30.94 -6.31
C VAL A 326 4.81 -32.15 -5.44
N LEU A 327 5.14 -31.92 -4.17
CA LEU A 327 5.36 -32.97 -3.19
C LEU A 327 4.02 -33.40 -2.59
N VAL A 328 3.41 -34.45 -3.16
CA VAL A 328 2.00 -34.84 -2.93
C VAL A 328 1.76 -35.49 -1.55
N LYS A 329 2.80 -35.85 -0.78
CA LYS A 329 2.65 -36.57 0.51
C LYS A 329 2.01 -35.78 1.67
N ALA A 330 1.55 -34.54 1.45
CA ALA A 330 0.91 -33.70 2.49
C ALA A 330 -0.24 -32.80 1.96
N ALA A 331 -0.96 -33.23 0.91
CA ALA A 331 -2.01 -32.42 0.28
C ALA A 331 -3.37 -32.41 1.02
N ALA A 332 -3.63 -33.38 1.91
CA ALA A 332 -4.94 -33.57 2.53
C ALA A 332 -5.39 -32.45 3.51
N PRO A 333 -4.55 -31.89 4.41
CA PRO A 333 -5.02 -30.88 5.37
C PRO A 333 -5.19 -29.48 4.75
N VAL A 334 -4.53 -29.18 3.63
CA VAL A 334 -4.60 -27.87 2.95
C VAL A 334 -5.91 -27.72 2.18
N LEU A 335 -6.41 -28.80 1.56
CA LEU A 335 -7.68 -28.81 0.84
C LEU A 335 -8.87 -28.65 1.81
N LEU A 336 -8.75 -29.20 3.02
CA LEU A 336 -9.77 -29.12 4.07
C LEU A 336 -9.94 -27.69 4.61
N LEU A 337 -8.85 -26.92 4.73
CA LEU A 337 -8.91 -25.52 5.17
C LEU A 337 -9.47 -24.57 4.11
N ALA A 338 -9.28 -24.88 2.81
CA ALA A 338 -9.90 -24.13 1.71
C ALA A 338 -11.42 -24.36 1.63
N LEU A 339 -11.90 -25.55 2.04
CA LEU A 339 -13.32 -25.89 2.12
C LEU A 339 -14.04 -25.28 3.34
N LEU A 340 -13.28 -24.85 4.38
CA LEU A 340 -13.81 -24.17 5.57
C LEU A 340 -13.92 -22.64 5.39
N ALA A 341 -13.45 -22.08 4.28
CA ALA A 341 -13.69 -20.69 3.91
C ALA A 341 -15.13 -20.52 3.39
N GLY A 342 -16.11 -20.76 4.25
CA GLY A 342 -17.49 -20.38 3.98
C GLY A 342 -17.59 -18.86 3.82
N PRO A 343 -18.51 -18.35 2.99
CA PRO A 343 -18.79 -16.93 2.93
C PRO A 343 -19.29 -16.51 4.32
N ALA A 344 -18.49 -15.74 5.05
CA ALA A 344 -19.02 -14.97 6.16
C ALA A 344 -20.04 -14.02 5.54
N ALA A 345 -21.33 -14.31 5.77
CA ALA A 345 -22.42 -13.49 5.30
C ALA A 345 -22.28 -12.09 5.91
N ALA A 346 -21.75 -11.17 5.13
CA ALA A 346 -21.90 -9.76 5.41
C ALA A 346 -23.36 -9.41 5.08
N HIS A 347 -24.14 -9.24 6.14
CA HIS A 347 -25.53 -8.80 6.12
C HIS A 347 -25.67 -7.46 5.38
N HIS A 348 -26.77 -7.42 4.65
CA HIS A 348 -27.20 -6.38 3.72
C HIS A 348 -27.32 -5.00 4.39
N ILE A 349 -27.04 -3.93 3.63
CA ILE A 349 -27.55 -2.59 3.98
C ILE A 349 -28.77 -2.30 3.11
N LEU A 350 -29.92 -2.37 3.77
CA LEU A 350 -31.16 -1.71 3.37
C LEU A 350 -30.87 -0.22 3.18
N GLY A 351 -31.23 0.30 2.02
CA GLY A 351 -31.29 1.75 1.84
C GLY A 351 -32.49 2.28 2.61
N ILE A 352 -32.27 3.26 3.48
CA ILE A 352 -33.34 4.10 4.03
C ILE A 352 -32.81 5.54 4.20
N PRO A 353 -33.70 6.54 4.38
CA PRO A 353 -33.61 7.83 3.71
C PRO A 353 -33.35 8.95 4.71
N HIS A 354 -32.30 9.74 4.51
CA HIS A 354 -32.16 10.96 5.30
C HIS A 354 -31.87 12.20 4.47
N TYR A 355 -32.51 13.25 4.96
CA TYR A 355 -32.76 14.58 4.43
C TYR A 355 -31.56 15.13 3.69
N ALA A 356 -31.76 15.38 2.40
CA ALA A 356 -30.82 16.05 1.54
C ALA A 356 -30.69 17.50 2.03
N TYR A 357 -29.57 17.82 2.67
CA TYR A 357 -29.08 19.19 2.81
C TYR A 357 -28.38 19.67 1.52
N ASP A 358 -28.28 18.79 0.53
CA ASP A 358 -27.30 18.87 -0.56
C ASP A 358 -27.93 19.23 -1.92
N LYS A 359 -29.24 19.47 -1.99
CA LYS A 359 -29.90 19.79 -3.26
C LYS A 359 -30.06 21.28 -3.58
N GLU A 360 -30.08 22.18 -2.58
CA GLU A 360 -30.42 23.59 -2.84
C GLU A 360 -29.63 24.65 -2.03
N TRP A 361 -28.67 24.28 -1.18
CA TRP A 361 -27.91 25.27 -0.39
C TRP A 361 -26.52 25.58 -0.97
N PRO A 362 -26.16 26.87 -1.17
CA PRO A 362 -24.89 27.31 -1.77
C PRO A 362 -23.72 27.25 -0.76
N GLN A 363 -23.69 26.23 0.09
CA GLN A 363 -22.63 26.05 1.09
C GLN A 363 -21.48 25.26 0.45
N ALA A 364 -20.27 25.83 0.55
CA ALA A 364 -19.01 25.39 -0.05
C ALA A 364 -18.61 23.95 0.38
N PRO A 365 -17.60 23.30 -0.25
CA PRO A 365 -17.34 21.87 -0.03
C PRO A 365 -16.98 21.61 1.44
N VAL A 366 -17.79 20.78 2.09
CA VAL A 366 -17.52 20.23 3.42
C VAL A 366 -16.67 18.98 3.23
N LEU A 367 -15.54 18.86 3.93
CA LEU A 367 -14.78 17.61 3.95
C LEU A 367 -15.67 16.55 4.59
N LYS A 368 -15.87 15.39 3.95
CA LYS A 368 -16.60 14.27 4.53
C LYS A 368 -15.70 13.04 4.48
N LEU A 369 -15.54 12.35 5.60
CA LEU A 369 -14.73 11.13 5.74
C LEU A 369 -15.60 10.10 6.46
N VAL A 370 -15.70 8.89 5.93
CA VAL A 370 -16.53 7.82 6.51
C VAL A 370 -15.65 6.61 6.74
N GLU A 371 -15.60 6.13 7.98
CA GLU A 371 -14.80 4.99 8.43
C GLU A 371 -15.68 4.00 9.21
N LYS A 372 -15.31 2.72 9.24
CA LYS A 372 -16.05 1.68 9.98
C LYS A 372 -15.24 1.15 11.16
N VAL A 373 -15.84 1.15 12.35
CA VAL A 373 -15.24 0.63 13.60
C VAL A 373 -16.19 -0.37 14.26
N GLY A 374 -15.87 -1.65 14.12
CA GLY A 374 -16.78 -2.71 14.57
C GLY A 374 -18.12 -2.63 13.83
N GLU A 375 -19.20 -2.45 14.58
CA GLU A 375 -20.56 -2.27 14.04
C GLU A 375 -20.90 -0.81 13.71
N TRP A 376 -20.05 0.15 14.08
CA TRP A 376 -20.31 1.59 13.89
C TRP A 376 -19.73 2.11 12.58
N GLU A 377 -20.51 2.84 11.80
CA GLU A 377 -20.02 3.75 10.76
C GLU A 377 -19.84 5.14 11.37
N VAL A 378 -18.65 5.71 11.23
CA VAL A 378 -18.24 7.00 11.76
C VAL A 378 -18.01 7.95 10.60
N GLN A 379 -18.82 9.00 10.52
CA GLN A 379 -18.68 10.08 9.57
C GLN A 379 -18.09 11.32 10.25
N LEU A 380 -16.92 11.76 9.80
CA LEU A 380 -16.33 13.05 10.14
C LEU A 380 -16.62 14.05 9.03
N THR A 381 -17.09 15.24 9.40
CA THR A 381 -17.30 16.37 8.50
C THR A 381 -16.56 17.61 8.97
N GLY A 382 -15.89 18.33 8.06
CA GLY A 382 -15.12 19.54 8.38
C GLY A 382 -15.58 20.76 7.59
N TYR A 383 -15.75 21.89 8.26
CA TYR A 383 -16.00 23.20 7.64
C TYR A 383 -15.02 24.26 8.16
N PRO A 384 -14.36 25.05 7.29
CA PRO A 384 -14.40 24.94 5.83
C PRO A 384 -13.72 23.63 5.36
N GLY A 385 -14.16 23.05 4.23
CA GLY A 385 -13.59 21.77 3.78
C GLY A 385 -12.14 21.86 3.29
N ARG A 386 -11.63 23.07 3.08
CA ARG A 386 -10.19 23.37 3.01
C ARG A 386 -9.83 24.36 4.12
N PRO A 387 -9.44 23.88 5.31
CA PRO A 387 -9.01 24.75 6.39
C PRO A 387 -7.76 25.53 6.01
N LYS A 388 -7.68 26.77 6.51
CA LYS A 388 -6.52 27.65 6.37
C LYS A 388 -5.92 27.92 7.76
N PRO A 389 -4.61 28.19 7.86
CA PRO A 389 -3.99 28.52 9.13
C PRO A 389 -4.65 29.74 9.77
N GLY A 390 -4.75 29.74 11.10
CA GLY A 390 -5.39 30.80 11.88
C GLY A 390 -6.92 30.90 11.71
N VAL A 391 -7.53 30.15 10.79
CA VAL A 391 -8.98 30.12 10.59
C VAL A 391 -9.59 28.99 11.41
N ARG A 392 -10.65 29.32 12.14
CA ARG A 392 -11.43 28.33 12.90
C ARG A 392 -12.05 27.30 11.95
N ALA A 393 -11.75 26.02 12.18
CA ALA A 393 -12.36 24.90 11.49
C ALA A 393 -13.22 24.10 12.45
N ASP A 394 -14.50 23.93 12.11
CA ASP A 394 -15.40 23.07 12.88
C ASP A 394 -15.37 21.66 12.31
N VAL A 395 -15.04 20.70 13.17
CA VAL A 395 -15.00 19.27 12.87
C VAL A 395 -16.18 18.62 13.60
N THR A 396 -17.12 18.08 12.84
CA THR A 396 -18.30 17.40 13.36
C THR A 396 -18.20 15.91 13.07
N VAL A 397 -18.34 15.09 14.10
CA VAL A 397 -18.33 13.63 14.00
C VAL A 397 -19.71 13.10 14.33
N TYR A 398 -20.17 12.15 13.53
CA TYR A 398 -21.42 11.43 13.71
C TYR A 398 -21.13 9.94 13.59
N ALA A 399 -21.59 9.12 14.53
CA ALA A 399 -21.41 7.68 14.45
C ALA A 399 -22.73 6.95 14.68
N TRP A 400 -23.01 5.94 13.87
CA TRP A 400 -24.23 5.15 13.94
C TRP A 400 -23.98 3.68 13.58
N GLU A 401 -24.80 2.79 14.10
CA GLU A 401 -24.83 1.37 13.78
C GLU A 401 -25.77 1.16 12.59
N PRO A 402 -25.27 0.79 11.39
CA PRO A 402 -26.12 0.70 10.20
C PRO A 402 -27.22 -0.36 10.28
N ALA A 403 -27.02 -1.41 11.08
CA ALA A 403 -27.94 -2.52 11.22
C ALA A 403 -29.21 -2.13 11.99
N SER A 404 -29.06 -1.37 13.08
CA SER A 404 -30.15 -1.01 13.99
C SER A 404 -30.60 0.45 13.84
N GLY A 405 -29.78 1.29 13.18
CA GLY A 405 -29.94 2.74 13.17
C GLY A 405 -29.57 3.41 14.51
N ARG A 406 -29.05 2.66 15.48
CA ARG A 406 -28.64 3.22 16.77
C ARG A 406 -27.53 4.23 16.57
N VAL A 407 -27.61 5.34 17.27
CA VAL A 407 -26.57 6.37 17.28
C VAL A 407 -25.60 6.07 18.41
N TYR A 408 -24.31 6.29 18.15
CA TYR A 408 -23.30 6.19 19.18
C TYR A 408 -23.45 7.36 20.16
N ASP A 409 -23.61 7.05 21.44
CA ASP A 409 -23.81 8.00 22.53
C ASP A 409 -22.61 8.06 23.50
N GLY A 410 -21.54 7.31 23.22
CA GLY A 410 -20.32 7.36 24.02
C GLY A 410 -19.54 8.66 23.85
N ALA A 411 -18.61 8.93 24.78
CA ALA A 411 -17.68 10.04 24.62
C ALA A 411 -16.75 9.81 23.42
N MET A 412 -16.41 10.89 22.73
CA MET A 412 -15.40 10.92 21.69
C MET A 412 -14.35 11.97 22.06
N ARG A 413 -13.07 11.65 21.86
CA ARG A 413 -11.98 12.62 22.01
C ARG A 413 -11.27 12.82 20.69
N LEU A 414 -10.89 14.04 20.36
CA LEU A 414 -10.12 14.36 19.15
C LEU A 414 -8.78 14.96 19.54
N GLU A 415 -7.73 14.50 18.89
CA GLU A 415 -6.39 15.06 18.91
C GLU A 415 -6.00 15.47 17.50
N ALA A 416 -5.32 16.60 17.34
CA ALA A 416 -4.72 17.00 16.06
C ALA A 416 -3.22 17.20 16.23
N ALA A 417 -2.47 16.60 15.31
CA ALA A 417 -1.01 16.71 15.25
C ALA A 417 -0.56 17.16 13.87
N GLU A 418 0.42 18.07 13.84
CA GLU A 418 1.15 18.39 12.62
C GLU A 418 2.09 17.23 12.31
N VAL A 419 2.11 16.77 11.06
CA VAL A 419 2.93 15.66 10.59
C VAL A 419 3.93 16.17 9.57
N SER A 420 5.21 16.18 9.95
CA SER A 420 6.31 16.48 9.06
C SER A 420 7.04 15.20 8.63
N ALA A 421 7.71 15.26 7.47
CA ALA A 421 8.48 14.14 6.94
C ALA A 421 9.72 13.82 7.81
N LEU A 422 10.23 14.79 8.58
CA LEU A 422 11.51 14.70 9.31
C LEU A 422 11.34 14.72 10.83
N SER A 423 10.42 15.54 11.34
CA SER A 423 10.04 15.57 12.75
C SER A 423 8.70 14.86 12.87
N GLY A 424 8.63 13.80 13.69
CA GLY A 424 7.40 13.03 13.91
C GLY A 424 6.20 13.89 14.34
N PRO A 425 5.01 13.27 14.54
CA PRO A 425 3.78 14.01 14.79
C PRO A 425 3.92 14.93 16.01
N ARG A 426 3.60 16.21 15.82
CA ARG A 426 3.65 17.23 16.87
C ARG A 426 2.23 17.65 17.20
N THR A 427 1.71 17.14 18.30
CA THR A 427 0.37 17.44 18.79
C THR A 427 0.27 18.92 19.18
N PHE A 428 -0.74 19.61 18.65
CA PHE A 428 -1.03 21.02 18.96
C PHE A 428 -2.46 21.22 19.46
N PHE A 429 -3.32 20.21 19.32
CA PHE A 429 -4.71 20.24 19.78
C PHE A 429 -5.09 18.90 20.41
N GLY A 430 -5.78 18.96 21.55
CA GLY A 430 -6.31 17.80 22.24
C GLY A 430 -5.27 16.96 23.00
N PRO A 431 -5.67 15.75 23.46
CA PRO A 431 -6.98 15.13 23.26
C PRO A 431 -8.11 15.89 23.99
N GLU A 432 -9.05 16.47 23.23
CA GLU A 432 -10.20 17.22 23.75
C GLU A 432 -11.48 16.39 23.60
N GLU A 433 -12.35 16.41 24.60
CA GLU A 433 -13.65 15.72 24.53
C GLU A 433 -14.65 16.52 23.70
N SER A 434 -15.47 15.82 22.92
CA SER A 434 -16.44 16.44 22.01
C SER A 434 -17.48 17.29 22.74
N ARG A 435 -17.82 18.45 22.18
CA ARG A 435 -19.06 19.16 22.54
C ARG A 435 -20.23 18.50 21.84
N ARG A 436 -21.09 17.81 22.61
CA ARG A 436 -22.29 17.15 22.07
C ARG A 436 -23.37 18.15 21.71
N ASN A 437 -23.98 17.95 20.54
CA ASN A 437 -25.20 18.62 20.11
C ASN A 437 -26.12 17.57 19.47
N GLY A 438 -27.06 17.05 20.26
CA GLY A 438 -27.86 15.88 19.89
C GLY A 438 -26.96 14.68 19.62
N THR A 439 -27.03 14.16 18.39
CA THR A 439 -26.24 13.01 17.93
C THR A 439 -24.86 13.38 17.39
N LEU A 440 -24.55 14.68 17.32
CA LEU A 440 -23.32 15.20 16.71
C LEU A 440 -22.27 15.50 17.78
N HIS A 441 -21.04 15.07 17.53
CA HIS A 441 -19.86 15.37 18.33
C HIS A 441 -19.07 16.48 17.65
N LYS A 442 -19.06 17.69 18.22
CA LYS A 442 -18.40 18.85 17.61
C LYS A 442 -17.07 19.16 18.29
N PHE A 443 -16.08 19.43 17.46
CA PHE A 443 -14.76 19.93 17.81
C PHE A 443 -14.50 21.20 17.02
N THR A 444 -13.69 22.09 17.59
CA THR A 444 -13.28 23.32 16.92
C THR A 444 -11.76 23.38 16.99
N VAL A 445 -11.13 23.30 15.83
CA VAL A 445 -9.67 23.27 15.69
C VAL A 445 -9.24 24.51 14.93
N THR A 446 -8.22 25.20 15.44
CA THR A 446 -7.53 26.27 14.73
C THR A 446 -6.12 25.78 14.43
N TYR A 447 -5.81 25.60 13.16
CA TYR A 447 -4.51 25.10 12.73
C TYR A 447 -3.47 26.24 12.78
N PRO A 448 -2.28 26.00 13.35
CA PRO A 448 -1.29 27.05 13.57
C PRO A 448 -0.69 27.55 12.25
N ASP A 449 -0.24 26.63 11.40
CA ASP A 449 0.56 26.92 10.20
C ASP A 449 0.10 26.12 8.98
N ASP A 450 0.59 26.47 7.79
CA ASP A 450 0.40 25.65 6.59
C ASP A 450 1.12 24.32 6.79
N GLY A 451 0.40 23.20 6.61
CA GLY A 451 0.95 21.91 7.04
C GLY A 451 0.13 20.69 6.64
N ASN A 452 0.77 19.53 6.76
CA ASN A 452 0.08 18.25 6.79
C ASN A 452 -0.29 17.94 8.24
N TYR A 453 -1.53 17.55 8.47
CA TYR A 453 -2.07 17.30 9.80
C TYR A 453 -2.73 15.91 9.85
N GLU A 454 -2.70 15.28 11.02
CA GLU A 454 -3.43 14.05 11.32
C GLU A 454 -4.41 14.32 12.47
N LEU A 455 -5.69 14.10 12.22
CA LEU A 455 -6.75 14.12 13.22
C LEU A 455 -6.96 12.70 13.77
N THR A 456 -6.64 12.48 15.04
CA THR A 456 -6.87 11.21 15.73
C THR A 456 -8.13 11.28 16.58
N LEU A 457 -9.15 10.53 16.18
CA LEU A 457 -10.41 10.37 16.91
C LEU A 457 -10.38 9.11 17.77
N TYR A 458 -10.56 9.27 19.06
CA TYR A 458 -10.67 8.20 20.05
C TYR A 458 -12.14 7.98 20.41
N LEU A 459 -12.62 6.74 20.28
CA LEU A 459 -13.94 6.31 20.73
C LEU A 459 -13.88 4.89 21.32
N THR A 460 -14.88 4.49 22.09
CA THR A 460 -14.96 3.14 22.67
C THR A 460 -16.10 2.39 22.00
N ALA A 461 -15.78 1.63 20.95
CA ALA A 461 -16.74 0.83 20.22
C ALA A 461 -16.85 -0.57 20.84
N GLY A 462 -18.02 -0.94 21.38
CA GLY A 462 -18.25 -2.29 21.92
C GLY A 462 -17.34 -2.66 23.09
N GLY A 463 -16.96 -1.68 23.92
CA GLY A 463 -16.01 -1.87 25.03
C GLY A 463 -14.53 -1.85 24.63
N VAL A 464 -14.21 -1.70 23.34
CA VAL A 464 -12.83 -1.64 22.83
C VAL A 464 -12.44 -0.20 22.52
N PRO A 465 -11.40 0.35 23.19
CA PRO A 465 -10.82 1.64 22.80
C PRO A 465 -10.32 1.55 21.35
N SER A 466 -10.88 2.39 20.50
CA SER A 466 -10.63 2.41 19.06
C SER A 466 -10.18 3.81 18.64
N THR A 467 -9.24 3.86 17.70
CA THR A 467 -8.68 5.12 17.19
C THR A 467 -8.84 5.18 15.68
N LEU A 468 -9.42 6.26 15.18
CA LEU A 468 -9.49 6.59 13.76
C LEU A 468 -8.55 7.74 13.47
N ARG A 469 -7.82 7.67 12.35
CA ARG A 469 -6.85 8.69 11.95
C ARG A 469 -7.25 9.23 10.60
N PHE A 470 -7.40 10.55 10.51
CA PHE A 470 -7.77 11.24 9.28
C PHE A 470 -6.65 12.18 8.89
N ALA A 471 -6.05 11.94 7.72
CA ALA A 471 -5.06 12.85 7.14
C ALA A 471 -5.76 14.08 6.54
N LEU A 472 -5.23 15.26 6.82
CA LEU A 472 -5.77 16.55 6.41
C LEU A 472 -4.63 17.47 5.97
N VAL A 473 -4.79 18.14 4.82
CA VAL A 473 -3.90 19.22 4.41
C VAL A 473 -4.55 20.56 4.76
N VAL A 474 -3.81 21.44 5.40
CA VAL A 474 -4.26 22.79 5.78
C VAL A 474 -3.42 23.80 5.02
N GLY A 475 -4.10 24.71 4.32
CA GLY A 475 -3.46 25.72 3.48
C GLY A 475 -2.58 25.14 2.38
N ASP A 476 -1.42 25.74 2.14
CA ASP A 476 -0.53 25.42 1.02
C ASP A 476 0.91 25.08 1.50
N PRO A 477 1.13 23.95 2.20
CA PRO A 477 2.41 23.67 2.84
C PRO A 477 3.59 23.59 1.86
N PRO A 478 4.80 23.98 2.25
CA PRO A 478 5.97 23.78 1.40
C PRO A 478 6.24 22.29 1.18
N SER A 479 6.57 21.94 -0.07
CA SER A 479 6.98 20.59 -0.43
C SER A 479 8.27 20.18 0.30
N PRO A 480 8.32 19.02 0.98
CA PRO A 480 9.59 18.50 1.49
C PRO A 480 10.60 18.14 0.37
N TRP A 481 10.13 18.10 -0.88
CA TRP A 481 10.93 17.72 -2.06
C TRP A 481 11.39 18.89 -2.92
N THR A 482 10.93 20.13 -2.73
CA THR A 482 11.42 21.27 -3.53
C THR A 482 12.92 21.50 -3.31
N GLY A 483 13.41 21.32 -2.08
CA GLY A 483 14.85 21.33 -1.78
C GLY A 483 15.59 20.12 -2.36
N LEU A 484 15.00 18.91 -2.28
CA LEU A 484 15.60 17.68 -2.79
C LEU A 484 15.60 17.60 -4.32
N GLY A 485 14.63 18.19 -5.02
CA GLY A 485 14.54 18.22 -6.47
C GLY A 485 15.65 19.07 -7.09
N LEU A 486 15.92 20.25 -6.50
CA LEU A 486 17.09 21.07 -6.84
C LEU A 486 18.39 20.34 -6.50
N GLY A 487 18.44 19.64 -5.36
CA GLY A 487 19.59 18.83 -4.95
C GLY A 487 19.87 17.64 -5.87
N ALA A 488 18.84 16.89 -6.29
CA ALA A 488 18.96 15.74 -7.18
C ALA A 488 19.31 16.16 -8.61
N GLY A 489 18.75 17.27 -9.10
CA GLY A 489 19.14 17.89 -10.37
C GLY A 489 20.59 18.36 -10.36
N GLY A 490 21.01 19.06 -9.30
CA GLY A 490 22.40 19.50 -9.10
C GLY A 490 23.38 18.33 -8.96
N PHE A 491 23.01 17.28 -8.21
CA PHE A 491 23.82 16.08 -8.06
C PHE A 491 23.92 15.29 -9.37
N GLY A 492 22.84 15.20 -10.15
CA GLY A 492 22.86 14.62 -11.49
C GLY A 492 23.82 15.36 -12.43
N LEU A 493 23.78 16.70 -12.44
CA LEU A 493 24.71 17.54 -13.20
C LEU A 493 26.16 17.34 -12.72
N PHE A 494 26.39 17.29 -11.40
CA PHE A 494 27.69 17.03 -10.81
C PHE A 494 28.27 15.68 -11.25
N LEU A 495 27.47 14.61 -11.25
CA LEU A 495 27.90 13.29 -11.72
C LEU A 495 28.25 13.27 -13.21
N VAL A 496 27.50 13.99 -14.04
CA VAL A 496 27.81 14.18 -15.47
C VAL A 496 29.15 14.90 -15.64
N VAL A 497 29.40 15.96 -14.86
CA VAL A 497 30.67 16.71 -14.87
C VAL A 497 31.83 15.83 -14.41
N VAL A 498 31.70 15.09 -13.31
CA VAL A 498 32.73 14.16 -12.81
C VAL A 498 33.11 13.13 -13.88
N ARG A 499 32.13 12.57 -14.58
CA ARG A 499 32.37 11.64 -15.67
C ARG A 499 33.10 12.30 -16.85
N ALA A 500 32.68 13.50 -17.26
CA ALA A 500 33.33 14.24 -18.33
C ALA A 500 34.82 14.53 -17.99
N VAL A 501 35.11 14.87 -16.73
CA VAL A 501 36.47 15.06 -16.22
C VAL A 501 37.28 13.76 -16.25
N ARG A 502 36.69 12.63 -15.82
CA ARG A 502 37.35 11.32 -15.88
C ARG A 502 37.68 10.88 -17.30
N ILE A 503 36.74 11.00 -18.23
CA ILE A 503 36.97 10.70 -19.66
C ILE A 503 38.11 11.57 -20.20
N LYS A 504 38.12 12.87 -19.86
CA LYS A 504 39.17 13.80 -20.28
C LYS A 504 40.55 13.43 -19.71
N ARG A 505 40.62 12.98 -18.44
CA ARG A 505 41.86 12.50 -17.83
C ARG A 505 42.37 11.22 -18.49
N ALA A 506 41.52 10.21 -18.67
CA ALA A 506 41.88 8.97 -19.32
C ALA A 506 42.40 9.19 -20.76
N ARG A 507 41.77 10.09 -21.53
CA ARG A 507 42.27 10.48 -22.87
C ARG A 507 43.64 11.16 -22.82
N ARG A 508 43.88 12.04 -21.84
CA ARG A 508 45.18 12.72 -21.68
C ARG A 508 46.30 11.76 -21.27
N GLU A 509 45.99 10.78 -20.42
CA GLU A 509 46.92 9.73 -20.03
C GLU A 509 47.25 8.83 -21.23
N ALA A 510 46.26 8.43 -22.04
CA ALA A 510 46.50 7.67 -23.27
C ALA A 510 47.39 8.43 -24.28
N HIS A 511 47.23 9.75 -24.42
CA HIS A 511 48.08 10.60 -25.26
C HIS A 511 49.48 10.88 -24.71
N ARG A 512 49.76 10.56 -23.45
CA ARG A 512 51.11 10.68 -22.86
C ARG A 512 51.93 9.40 -22.97
N VAL A 513 51.27 8.28 -23.24
CA VAL A 513 51.87 6.94 -23.36
C VAL A 513 52.05 6.53 -24.82
N ALA A 514 51.30 7.14 -25.75
CA ALA A 514 51.55 7.13 -27.19
C ALA A 514 52.50 8.27 -27.56
#